data_AF-A0A6P0ICI4-F1
#
_entry.id   AF-A0A6P0ICI4-F1
#
_cell.length_a   1.000
_cell.length_b   1.000
_cell.length_c   1.000
_cell.angle_alpha   90.00
_cell.angle_beta   90.00
_cell.angle_gamma   90.00
#
_symmetry.space_group_name_H-M   'P 1'
#
loop_
_entity.id
_entity.type
_entity.pdbx_description
1 polymer ?
#
loop_
_entity_poly.entity_id
_entity_poly.type
_entity_poly.pdbx_seq_one_letter_code
_entity_poly.pdbx_strand_id
1 'polypeptide(L)'
;MVGVTVTGISFVIPRSLNEEPSYQSKFRILVEPVNAENDLGNLTPGLGNQNIKSSLDYQTQIQVLRSPELMEVVLAEVQKNYPEISYNSLIGNLKITRLGKTKILEISYQGNDPDLILTILDQLAKVYLNYSLNERQTNLRQGIQFIENQLPSLQARVNQLQNQLQAFRQRYQFTDPDSKAQQITSQMTVLKQENLALEQQLAKSRFNLSSLQEETGAVAALSEAPLYQQIIGQLREVETQIAAELTRFQPQSTAIRLLQNQRQNLLPILEQEAERILGAKLAEAV
;
A
#
# COMPACT_ATOMS: atom_id res chain seq x y z
N MET A 1 29.31 -25.57 16.52
CA MET A 1 29.96 -26.76 17.09
C MET A 1 28.92 -27.85 17.23
N VAL A 2 28.95 -28.87 16.37
CA VAL A 2 28.08 -30.05 16.52
C VAL A 2 28.73 -30.94 17.56
N GLY A 3 28.12 -31.06 18.74
CA GLY A 3 28.60 -31.95 19.80
C GLY A 3 28.00 -33.33 19.63
N VAL A 4 28.81 -34.30 19.20
CA VAL A 4 28.44 -35.72 19.24
C VAL A 4 28.81 -36.24 20.62
N THR A 5 27.83 -36.75 21.38
CA THR A 5 28.07 -37.45 22.64
C THR A 5 27.69 -38.93 22.50
N VAL A 6 28.66 -39.80 22.69
CA VAL A 6 28.47 -41.26 22.76
C VAL A 6 28.21 -41.60 24.22
N THR A 7 27.08 -42.26 24.53
CA THR A 7 26.73 -42.66 25.90
C THR A 7 26.55 -44.17 25.95
N GLY A 8 27.19 -44.82 26.92
CA GLY A 8 27.57 -46.23 26.93
C GLY A 8 26.48 -47.31 26.87
N ILE A 9 26.96 -48.55 26.79
CA ILE A 9 26.24 -49.82 26.60
C ILE A 9 25.32 -50.13 27.80
N SER A 10 24.09 -50.56 27.55
CA SER A 10 23.14 -51.02 28.59
C SER A 10 22.99 -52.55 28.53
N PHE A 11 23.13 -53.23 29.68
CA PHE A 11 23.06 -54.70 29.81
C PHE A 11 21.63 -55.13 30.21
N VAL A 12 21.01 -56.07 29.50
CA VAL A 12 19.74 -56.70 29.87
C VAL A 12 20.03 -58.14 30.31
N ILE A 13 19.63 -58.52 31.53
CA ILE A 13 19.80 -59.88 32.06
C ILE A 13 18.71 -60.79 31.45
N PRO A 14 19.05 -61.87 30.71
CA PRO A 14 18.06 -62.74 30.09
C PRO A 14 17.52 -63.79 31.09
N ARG A 15 16.24 -64.15 30.94
CA ARG A 15 15.54 -65.18 31.74
C ARG A 15 15.38 -66.53 31.00
N SER A 16 16.22 -66.82 30.01
CA SER A 16 16.21 -68.07 29.23
C SER A 16 17.61 -68.35 28.66
N LEU A 17 18.11 -69.59 28.80
CA LEU A 17 19.48 -70.01 28.48
C LEU A 17 19.77 -70.19 26.97
N ASN A 18 18.90 -69.72 26.07
CA ASN A 18 18.98 -70.01 24.64
C ASN A 18 18.68 -68.80 23.72
N GLU A 19 18.77 -67.57 24.24
CA GLU A 19 18.68 -66.35 23.45
C GLU A 19 20.09 -65.76 23.23
N GLU A 20 20.45 -65.46 21.98
CA GLU A 20 21.72 -64.80 21.66
C GLU A 20 21.79 -63.41 22.33
N PRO A 21 22.92 -63.02 22.93
CA PRO A 21 23.05 -61.71 23.56
C PRO A 21 22.93 -60.60 22.51
N SER A 22 21.91 -59.75 22.66
CA SER A 22 21.70 -58.58 21.81
C SER A 22 22.23 -57.31 22.50
N TYR A 23 23.14 -56.63 21.84
CA TYR A 23 23.73 -55.36 22.27
C TYR A 23 23.12 -54.19 21.48
N GLN A 24 23.09 -53.02 22.11
CA GLN A 24 22.66 -51.78 21.48
C GLN A 24 23.58 -50.64 21.89
N SER A 25 23.99 -49.83 20.91
CA SER A 25 24.69 -48.57 21.13
C SER A 25 23.95 -47.42 20.45
N LYS A 26 24.25 -46.19 20.86
CA LYS A 26 23.61 -44.98 20.34
C LYS A 26 24.49 -43.75 20.44
N PHE A 27 24.28 -42.82 19.51
CA PHE A 27 24.78 -41.45 19.59
C PHE A 27 23.67 -40.45 19.31
N ARG A 28 23.90 -39.20 19.67
CA ARG A 28 22.94 -38.10 19.48
C ARG A 28 23.56 -36.99 18.66
N ILE A 29 22.77 -36.42 17.76
CA ILE A 29 23.18 -35.28 16.94
C ILE A 29 22.13 -34.18 17.01
N LEU A 30 22.60 -32.95 17.24
CA LEU A 30 21.81 -31.75 17.06
C LEU A 30 21.78 -31.39 15.58
N VAL A 31 20.58 -31.29 15.00
CA VAL A 31 20.42 -30.91 13.60
C VAL A 31 19.91 -29.48 13.46
N GLU A 32 20.58 -28.71 12.61
CA GLU A 32 20.27 -27.31 12.32
C GLU A 32 19.54 -27.20 10.96
N PRO A 33 18.62 -26.23 10.79
CA PRO A 33 17.97 -26.05 9.51
C PRO A 33 19.00 -25.55 8.52
N VAL A 34 19.15 -26.24 7.38
CA VAL A 34 20.05 -25.83 6.29
C VAL A 34 19.71 -24.46 5.69
N ASN A 35 18.51 -23.94 5.98
CA ASN A 35 18.00 -22.65 5.51
C ASN A 35 17.80 -21.61 6.64
N ALA A 36 18.30 -21.84 7.85
CA ALA A 36 18.08 -20.92 8.98
C ALA A 36 18.72 -19.53 8.78
N GLU A 37 19.77 -19.48 7.95
CA GLU A 37 20.57 -18.28 7.69
C GLU A 37 20.22 -17.61 6.35
N ASN A 38 19.49 -18.31 5.46
CA ASN A 38 19.10 -17.81 4.15
C ASN A 38 17.65 -17.30 4.15
N ASP A 39 17.37 -16.31 5.00
CA ASP A 39 16.17 -15.46 4.89
C ASP A 39 16.33 -14.46 3.72
N LEU A 40 16.75 -14.98 2.56
CA LEU A 40 16.89 -14.23 1.31
C LEU A 40 15.54 -13.76 0.77
N GLY A 41 14.44 -14.38 1.24
CA GLY A 41 13.07 -13.93 0.95
C GLY A 41 12.78 -12.51 1.44
N ASN A 42 13.47 -12.06 2.50
CA ASN A 42 13.34 -10.70 3.03
C ASN A 42 14.16 -9.65 2.27
N LEU A 43 15.07 -10.05 1.37
CA LEU A 43 15.85 -9.11 0.55
C LEU A 43 15.10 -8.60 -0.69
N THR A 44 13.90 -9.13 -0.96
CA THR A 44 13.03 -8.70 -2.05
C THR A 44 11.67 -8.25 -1.54
N PRO A 45 11.56 -7.05 -0.93
CA PRO A 45 10.27 -6.46 -0.57
C PRO A 45 9.53 -6.06 -1.85
N GLY A 46 8.76 -6.98 -2.43
CA GLY A 46 8.00 -6.74 -3.66
C GLY A 46 7.54 -7.99 -4.41
N LEU A 47 8.15 -9.14 -4.14
CA LEU A 47 7.62 -10.45 -4.53
C LEU A 47 7.03 -11.07 -3.27
N GLY A 48 5.75 -11.45 -3.33
CA GLY A 48 4.89 -11.84 -2.20
C GLY A 48 5.62 -12.40 -0.98
N ASN A 49 5.33 -11.78 0.17
CA ASN A 49 5.81 -12.12 1.50
C ASN A 49 5.31 -13.52 1.92
N GLN A 50 5.86 -14.58 1.32
CA GLN A 50 5.66 -15.92 1.83
C GLN A 50 6.64 -16.07 2.99
N ASN A 51 6.09 -15.97 4.20
CA ASN A 51 6.72 -16.48 5.42
C ASN A 51 6.99 -17.98 5.22
N ILE A 52 8.10 -18.32 4.55
CA ILE A 52 8.61 -19.69 4.50
C ILE A 52 9.16 -19.95 5.89
N LYS A 53 8.28 -20.38 6.78
CA LYS A 53 8.66 -20.86 8.10
C LYS A 53 9.71 -21.95 7.86
N SER A 54 10.96 -21.67 8.20
CA SER A 54 12.08 -22.60 8.11
C SER A 54 11.89 -23.72 9.12
N SER A 55 10.89 -24.59 8.87
CA SER A 55 10.63 -25.75 9.69
C SER A 55 11.73 -26.76 9.44
N LEU A 56 12.33 -27.26 10.52
CA LEU A 56 13.29 -28.34 10.40
C LEU A 56 12.57 -29.59 9.87
N ASP A 57 12.96 -30.05 8.68
CA ASP A 57 12.41 -31.27 8.09
C ASP A 57 13.23 -32.48 8.53
N TYR A 58 12.89 -32.99 9.71
CA TYR A 58 13.50 -34.20 10.26
C TYR A 58 13.27 -35.42 9.37
N GLN A 59 12.17 -35.48 8.61
CA GLN A 59 11.89 -36.63 7.76
C GLN A 59 12.90 -36.70 6.61
N THR A 60 13.17 -35.56 5.97
CA THR A 60 14.21 -35.45 4.95
C THR A 60 15.58 -35.78 5.53
N GLN A 61 15.94 -35.27 6.70
CA GLN A 61 17.23 -35.57 7.34
C GLN A 61 17.39 -37.06 7.67
N ILE A 62 16.33 -37.73 8.14
CA ILE A 62 16.35 -39.17 8.40
C ILE A 62 16.48 -39.96 7.10
N GLN A 63 15.85 -39.52 6.01
CA GLN A 63 15.99 -40.17 4.70
C GLN A 63 17.40 -40.01 4.14
N VAL A 64 18.01 -38.84 4.28
CA VAL A 64 19.41 -38.59 3.89
C VAL A 64 20.35 -39.49 4.69
N LEU A 65 20.15 -39.59 6.01
CA LEU A 65 20.91 -40.52 6.87
C LEU A 65 20.73 -42.00 6.52
N ARG A 66 19.67 -42.37 5.77
CA ARG A 66 19.44 -43.73 5.27
C ARG A 66 19.74 -43.88 3.79
N SER A 67 20.23 -42.83 3.13
CA SER A 67 20.46 -42.84 1.69
C SER A 67 21.59 -43.81 1.32
N PRO A 68 21.49 -44.50 0.17
CA PRO A 68 22.55 -45.37 -0.32
C PRO A 68 23.91 -44.65 -0.39
N GLU A 69 23.93 -43.40 -0.85
CA GLU A 69 25.16 -42.62 -0.99
C GLU A 69 25.94 -42.48 0.33
N LEU A 70 25.26 -42.16 1.44
CA LEU A 70 25.94 -42.07 2.74
C LEU A 70 26.27 -43.44 3.32
N MET A 71 25.36 -44.40 3.17
CA MET A 71 25.56 -45.74 3.73
C MET A 71 26.65 -46.53 3.00
N GLU A 72 26.86 -46.31 1.70
CA GLU A 72 27.94 -46.94 0.94
C GLU A 72 29.31 -46.50 1.47
N VAL A 73 29.48 -45.22 1.82
CA VAL A 73 30.72 -44.71 2.43
C VAL A 73 30.95 -45.34 3.81
N VAL A 74 29.89 -45.51 4.60
CA VAL A 74 29.98 -46.20 5.90
C VAL A 74 30.32 -47.68 5.69
N LEU A 75 29.64 -48.34 4.76
CA LEU A 75 29.79 -49.76 4.45
C LEU A 75 31.20 -50.09 3.96
N ALA A 76 31.76 -49.27 3.07
CA ALA A 76 33.11 -49.44 2.54
C ALA A 76 34.19 -49.43 3.63
N GLU A 77 34.01 -48.64 4.69
CA GLU A 77 34.95 -48.61 5.81
C GLU A 77 34.73 -49.79 6.77
N VAL A 78 33.47 -50.12 7.06
CA VAL A 78 33.12 -51.23 7.97
C VAL A 78 33.51 -52.59 7.37
N GLN A 79 33.32 -52.78 6.06
CA GLN A 79 33.63 -54.03 5.34
C GLN A 79 35.11 -54.40 5.34
N LYS A 80 36.02 -53.46 5.63
CA LYS A 80 37.46 -53.75 5.78
C LYS A 80 37.73 -54.75 6.91
N ASN A 81 36.95 -54.66 7.98
CA ASN A 81 37.07 -55.52 9.15
C ASN A 81 35.90 -56.52 9.26
N TYR A 82 34.78 -56.25 8.58
CA TYR A 82 33.55 -57.05 8.64
C TYR A 82 32.93 -57.26 7.24
N PRO A 83 33.50 -58.14 6.40
CA PRO A 83 33.11 -58.30 5.00
C PRO A 83 31.69 -58.84 4.81
N GLU A 84 31.15 -59.51 5.83
CA GLU A 84 29.82 -60.14 5.83
C GLU A 84 28.67 -59.11 5.86
N ILE A 85 28.97 -57.86 6.22
CA ILE A 85 27.95 -56.82 6.37
C ILE A 85 27.50 -56.33 5.00
N SER A 86 26.18 -56.31 4.80
CA SER A 86 25.51 -55.76 3.63
C SER A 86 24.74 -54.49 3.98
N TYR A 87 24.40 -53.69 2.96
CA TYR A 87 23.53 -52.53 3.10
C TYR A 87 22.20 -52.87 3.80
N ASN A 88 21.56 -53.99 3.42
CA ASN A 88 20.28 -54.40 4.00
C ASN A 88 20.39 -54.75 5.49
N SER A 89 21.44 -55.46 5.88
CA SER A 89 21.71 -55.77 7.30
C SER A 89 22.02 -54.50 8.11
N LEU A 90 22.73 -53.55 7.51
CA LEU A 90 23.06 -52.27 8.15
C LEU A 90 21.80 -51.41 8.36
N ILE A 91 20.98 -51.23 7.33
CA ILE A 91 19.75 -50.42 7.44
C ILE A 91 18.69 -51.08 8.31
N GLY A 92 18.57 -52.41 8.24
CA GLY A 92 17.57 -53.18 9.00
C GLY A 92 17.75 -53.07 10.52
N ASN A 93 19.01 -52.99 10.97
CA ASN A 93 19.36 -52.89 12.39
C ASN A 93 19.56 -51.44 12.87
N LEU A 94 19.52 -50.47 11.97
CA LEU A 94 19.66 -49.04 12.27
C LEU A 94 18.29 -48.41 12.58
N LYS A 95 18.21 -47.76 13.74
CA LYS A 95 17.04 -46.98 14.16
C LYS A 95 17.44 -45.53 14.37
N ILE A 96 16.65 -44.62 13.79
CA ILE A 96 16.86 -43.17 13.89
C ILE A 96 15.54 -42.56 14.36
N THR A 97 15.58 -41.87 15.50
CA THR A 97 14.40 -41.27 16.12
C THR A 97 14.69 -39.85 16.58
N ARG A 98 13.66 -39.01 16.59
CA ARG A 98 13.74 -37.68 17.19
C ARG A 98 13.51 -37.78 18.69
N LEU A 99 14.35 -37.13 19.49
CA LEU A 99 14.16 -37.06 20.93
C LEU A 99 13.11 -35.99 21.29
N GLY A 100 11.88 -36.43 21.50
CA GLY A 100 10.75 -35.56 21.87
C GLY A 100 10.53 -34.43 20.86
N LYS A 101 10.29 -33.21 21.34
CA LYS A 101 10.15 -32.00 20.51
C LYS A 101 11.46 -31.20 20.41
N THR A 102 12.62 -31.87 20.49
CA THR A 102 13.93 -31.21 20.38
C THR A 102 14.45 -31.21 18.94
N LYS A 103 15.60 -30.56 18.71
CA LYS A 103 16.36 -30.63 17.44
C LYS A 103 17.33 -31.82 17.39
N ILE A 104 17.17 -32.79 18.29
CA ILE A 104 18.13 -33.88 18.47
C ILE A 104 17.59 -35.15 17.83
N LEU A 105 18.40 -35.76 16.96
CA LEU A 105 18.22 -37.12 16.49
C LEU A 105 19.05 -38.08 17.36
N GLU A 106 18.44 -39.16 17.80
CA GLU A 106 19.10 -40.31 18.40
C GLU A 106 19.21 -41.40 17.34
N ILE A 107 20.44 -41.83 17.09
CA ILE A 107 20.76 -42.90 16.15
C ILE A 107 21.22 -44.07 17.01
N SER A 108 20.60 -45.23 16.83
CA SER A 108 20.94 -46.44 17.54
C SER A 108 21.06 -47.63 16.61
N TYR A 109 21.97 -48.54 16.91
CA TYR A 109 22.21 -49.75 16.15
C TYR A 109 22.23 -50.95 17.10
N GLN A 110 21.59 -52.05 16.68
CA GLN A 110 21.42 -53.28 17.48
C GLN A 110 22.11 -54.45 16.77
N GLY A 111 22.77 -55.33 17.54
CA GLY A 111 23.43 -56.52 16.99
C GLY A 111 24.08 -57.40 18.06
N ASN A 112 24.75 -58.47 17.63
CA ASN A 112 25.33 -59.45 18.55
C ASN A 112 26.82 -59.19 18.86
N ASP A 113 27.50 -58.37 18.05
CA ASP A 113 28.90 -58.00 18.22
C ASP A 113 29.04 -56.53 18.67
N PRO A 114 29.46 -56.25 19.90
CA PRO A 114 29.61 -54.88 20.41
C PRO A 114 30.66 -54.05 19.67
N ASP A 115 31.75 -54.65 19.19
CA ASP A 115 32.82 -53.94 18.49
C ASP A 115 32.37 -53.51 17.08
N LEU A 116 31.63 -54.39 16.40
CA LEU A 116 30.97 -54.08 15.13
C LEU A 116 29.99 -52.90 15.30
N ILE A 117 29.14 -52.96 16.32
CA ILE A 117 28.13 -51.91 16.59
C ILE A 117 28.82 -50.55 16.78
N LEU A 118 29.89 -50.50 17.58
CA LEU A 118 30.65 -49.28 17.81
C LEU A 118 31.31 -48.76 16.53
N THR A 119 31.90 -49.66 15.74
CA THR A 119 32.53 -49.32 14.46
C THR A 119 31.53 -48.71 13.49
N ILE A 120 30.34 -49.30 13.35
CA ILE A 120 29.27 -48.79 12.48
C ILE A 120 28.83 -47.39 12.93
N LEU A 121 28.55 -47.21 14.22
CA LEU A 121 28.04 -45.93 14.73
C LEU A 121 29.08 -44.81 14.69
N ASP A 122 30.35 -45.10 15.00
CA ASP A 122 31.43 -44.12 14.90
C ASP A 122 31.65 -43.69 13.46
N GLN A 123 31.66 -44.64 12.52
CA GLN A 123 31.81 -44.33 11.11
C GLN A 123 30.62 -43.55 10.56
N LEU A 124 29.40 -43.92 10.94
CA LEU A 124 28.18 -43.20 10.56
C LEU A 124 28.20 -41.75 11.08
N ALA A 125 28.63 -41.53 12.31
CA ALA A 125 28.76 -40.19 12.88
C ALA A 125 29.75 -39.33 12.10
N LYS A 126 30.93 -39.88 11.74
CA LYS A 126 31.96 -39.19 10.93
C LYS A 126 31.45 -38.82 9.54
N VAL A 127 30.83 -39.77 8.85
CA VAL A 127 30.30 -39.57 7.49
C VAL A 127 29.23 -38.49 7.49
N TYR A 128 28.29 -38.53 8.44
CA TYR A 128 27.23 -37.53 8.53
C TYR A 128 27.76 -36.13 8.85
N LEU A 129 28.74 -36.01 9.77
CA LEU A 129 29.36 -34.72 10.09
C LEU A 129 29.96 -34.09 8.83
N ASN A 130 30.73 -34.86 8.06
CA ASN A 130 31.35 -34.40 6.82
C ASN A 130 30.32 -34.00 5.76
N TYR A 131 29.29 -34.82 5.56
CA TYR A 131 28.19 -34.50 4.65
C TYR A 131 27.51 -33.18 5.03
N SER A 132 27.15 -33.00 6.30
CA SER A 132 26.45 -31.80 6.77
C SER A 132 27.26 -30.51 6.61
N LEU A 133 28.59 -30.60 6.77
CA LEU A 133 29.49 -29.47 6.54
C LEU A 133 29.58 -29.12 5.05
N ASN A 134 29.70 -30.12 4.18
CA ASN A 134 29.77 -29.92 2.74
C ASN A 134 28.46 -29.35 2.18
N GLU A 135 27.32 -29.85 2.65
CA GLU A 135 25.99 -29.34 2.28
C GLU A 135 25.85 -27.86 2.67
N ARG A 136 26.24 -27.49 3.89
CA ARG A 136 26.22 -26.09 4.36
C ARG A 136 27.08 -25.17 3.48
N GLN A 137 28.30 -25.60 3.16
CA GLN A 137 29.19 -24.82 2.28
C GLN A 137 28.63 -24.69 0.86
N THR A 138 28.00 -25.75 0.34
CA THR A 138 27.38 -25.75 -0.99
C THR A 138 26.19 -24.81 -1.03
N ASN A 139 25.29 -24.88 -0.04
CA ASN A 139 24.13 -23.99 0.06
C ASN A 139 24.55 -22.52 0.20
N LEU A 140 25.59 -22.23 1.00
CA LEU A 140 26.14 -20.88 1.12
C LEU A 140 26.68 -20.37 -0.22
N ARG A 141 27.44 -21.20 -0.94
CA ARG A 141 27.98 -20.86 -2.26
C ARG A 141 26.88 -20.60 -3.28
N GLN A 142 25.84 -21.43 -3.29
CA GLN A 142 24.67 -21.24 -4.16
C GLN A 142 23.92 -19.93 -3.82
N GLY A 143 23.78 -19.60 -2.54
CA GLY A 143 23.19 -18.34 -2.10
C GLY A 143 24.00 -17.12 -2.56
N ILE A 144 25.33 -17.17 -2.42
CA ILE A 144 26.22 -16.12 -2.93
C ILE A 144 26.09 -15.99 -4.45
N GLN A 145 26.16 -17.11 -5.19
CA GLN A 145 26.03 -17.12 -6.64
C GLN A 145 24.67 -16.58 -7.11
N PHE A 146 23.59 -16.87 -6.38
CA PHE A 146 22.28 -16.29 -6.65
C PHE A 146 22.31 -14.76 -6.54
N ILE A 147 22.89 -14.22 -5.47
CA ILE A 147 23.04 -12.76 -5.28
C ILE A 147 23.89 -12.15 -6.39
N GLU A 148 25.06 -12.74 -6.69
CA GLU A 148 25.96 -12.28 -7.74
C GLU A 148 25.30 -12.26 -9.12
N ASN A 149 24.43 -13.22 -9.41
CA ASN A 149 23.67 -13.26 -10.67
C ASN A 149 22.55 -12.20 -10.72
N GLN A 150 21.95 -11.84 -9.58
CA GLN A 150 20.86 -10.85 -9.53
C GLN A 150 21.37 -9.40 -9.50
N LEU A 151 22.56 -9.17 -8.96
CA LEU A 151 23.09 -7.82 -8.77
C LEU A 151 23.22 -7.01 -10.09
N PRO A 152 23.72 -7.56 -11.22
CA PRO A 152 23.85 -6.81 -12.47
C PRO A 152 22.51 -6.37 -13.06
N SER A 153 21.47 -7.21 -12.98
CA SER A 153 20.15 -6.90 -13.52
C SER A 153 19.47 -5.77 -12.73
N LEU A 154 19.62 -5.79 -11.40
CA LEU A 154 19.13 -4.73 -10.51
C LEU A 154 19.88 -3.42 -10.75
N GLN A 155 21.20 -3.45 -10.90
CA GLN A 155 22.01 -2.27 -11.23
C GLN A 155 21.58 -1.68 -12.59
N ALA A 156 21.40 -2.52 -13.61
CA ALA A 156 20.93 -2.09 -14.93
C ALA A 156 19.54 -1.43 -14.84
N ARG A 157 18.63 -2.00 -14.03
CA ARG A 157 17.31 -1.42 -13.79
C ARG A 157 17.37 -0.06 -13.09
N VAL A 158 18.22 0.08 -12.07
CA VAL A 158 18.44 1.38 -11.39
C VAL A 158 18.98 2.41 -12.38
N ASN A 159 20.00 2.06 -13.17
CA ASN A 159 20.57 2.95 -14.17
C ASN A 159 19.53 3.36 -15.22
N GLN A 160 18.70 2.43 -15.69
CA GLN A 160 17.61 2.72 -16.62
C GLN A 160 16.61 3.72 -16.02
N LEU A 161 16.17 3.50 -14.78
CA LEU A 161 15.23 4.38 -14.09
C LEU A 161 15.82 5.77 -13.85
N GLN A 162 17.11 5.85 -13.51
CA GLN A 162 17.83 7.13 -13.38
C GLN A 162 17.90 7.88 -14.71
N ASN A 163 18.20 7.18 -15.81
CA ASN A 163 18.20 7.78 -17.15
C ASN A 163 16.82 8.27 -17.58
N GLN A 164 15.76 7.50 -17.28
CA GLN A 164 14.38 7.91 -17.53
C GLN A 164 14.00 9.15 -16.72
N LEU A 165 14.38 9.20 -15.44
CA LEU A 165 14.16 10.37 -14.57
C LEU A 165 14.94 11.59 -15.08
N GLN A 166 16.19 11.41 -15.52
CA GLN A 166 17.00 12.48 -16.07
C GLN A 166 16.41 13.03 -17.37
N ALA A 167 15.98 12.15 -18.28
CA ALA A 167 15.31 12.55 -19.52
C ALA A 167 13.99 13.30 -19.23
N PHE A 168 13.22 12.86 -18.23
CA PHE A 168 12.02 13.55 -17.78
C PHE A 168 12.34 14.96 -17.23
N ARG A 169 13.35 15.08 -16.34
CA ARG A 169 13.81 16.37 -15.81
C ARG A 169 14.27 17.32 -16.91
N GLN A 170 15.03 16.83 -17.90
CA GLN A 170 15.52 17.63 -19.02
C GLN A 170 14.40 18.08 -19.96
N ARG A 171 13.50 17.16 -20.34
CA ARG A 171 12.40 17.44 -21.28
C ARG A 171 11.49 18.55 -20.79
N TYR A 172 11.26 18.61 -19.48
CA TYR A 172 10.34 19.57 -18.90
C TYR A 172 11.02 20.63 -18.02
N GLN A 173 12.36 20.65 -17.98
CA GLN A 173 13.18 21.66 -17.30
C GLN A 173 12.91 21.76 -15.78
N PHE A 174 12.72 20.63 -15.11
CA PHE A 174 12.55 20.58 -13.65
C PHE A 174 13.81 20.08 -12.96
N THR A 175 14.25 20.76 -11.91
CA THR A 175 15.30 20.26 -10.99
C THR A 175 14.76 19.23 -10.02
N ASP A 176 13.53 19.43 -9.52
CA ASP A 176 12.81 18.52 -8.63
C ASP A 176 11.35 18.33 -9.09
N PRO A 177 11.00 17.15 -9.63
CA PRO A 177 9.64 16.85 -10.07
C PRO A 177 8.58 16.93 -8.96
N ASP A 178 8.92 16.54 -7.73
CA ASP A 178 7.95 16.46 -6.64
C ASP A 178 7.53 17.86 -6.17
N SER A 179 8.50 18.75 -6.01
CA SER A 179 8.26 20.17 -5.74
C SER A 179 7.42 20.83 -6.86
N LYS A 180 7.72 20.50 -8.13
CA LYS A 180 6.96 21.05 -9.26
C LYS A 180 5.52 20.55 -9.30
N ALA A 181 5.30 19.28 -9.01
CA ALA A 181 3.96 18.70 -8.92
C ALA A 181 3.13 19.40 -7.85
N GLN A 182 3.70 19.64 -6.66
CA GLN A 182 3.04 20.39 -5.59
C GLN A 182 2.69 21.83 -6.02
N GLN A 183 3.59 22.51 -6.73
CA GLN A 183 3.33 23.86 -7.28
C GLN A 183 2.18 23.85 -8.32
N ILE A 184 2.14 22.86 -9.20
CA ILE A 184 1.05 22.74 -10.20
C ILE A 184 -0.28 22.47 -9.50
N THR A 185 -0.30 21.57 -8.51
CA THR A 185 -1.51 21.30 -7.73
C THR A 185 -2.01 22.55 -7.03
N SER A 186 -1.14 23.35 -6.41
CA SER A 186 -1.56 24.59 -5.74
C SER A 186 -2.10 25.62 -6.74
N GLN A 187 -1.45 25.81 -7.89
CA GLN A 187 -1.95 26.68 -8.96
C GLN A 187 -3.31 26.21 -9.49
N MET A 188 -3.51 24.90 -9.65
CA MET A 188 -4.80 24.35 -10.09
C MET A 188 -5.90 24.55 -9.05
N THR A 189 -5.58 24.46 -7.76
CA THR A 189 -6.53 24.82 -6.69
C THR A 189 -6.93 26.28 -6.75
N VAL A 190 -5.97 27.20 -6.92
CA VAL A 190 -6.24 28.64 -7.06
C VAL A 190 -7.11 28.93 -8.28
N LEU A 191 -6.75 28.42 -9.46
CA LEU A 191 -7.53 28.61 -10.68
C LEU A 191 -8.95 28.04 -10.58
N LYS A 192 -9.14 26.94 -9.84
CA LYS A 192 -10.47 26.38 -9.59
C LYS A 192 -11.31 27.29 -8.69
N GLN A 193 -10.70 27.92 -7.68
CA GLN A 193 -11.38 28.89 -6.83
C GLN A 193 -11.75 30.16 -7.61
N GLU A 194 -10.85 30.67 -8.46
CA GLU A 194 -11.11 31.81 -9.33
C GLU A 194 -12.23 31.53 -10.33
N ASN A 195 -12.24 30.35 -10.97
CA ASN A 195 -13.33 29.95 -11.87
C ASN A 195 -14.67 29.88 -11.13
N LEU A 196 -14.72 29.28 -9.94
CA LEU A 196 -15.94 29.22 -9.15
C LEU A 196 -16.45 30.62 -8.79
N ALA A 197 -15.54 31.54 -8.42
CA ALA A 197 -15.88 32.93 -8.12
C ALA A 197 -16.43 33.65 -9.37
N LEU A 198 -15.81 33.45 -10.53
CA LEU A 198 -16.28 34.00 -11.81
C LEU A 198 -17.64 33.44 -12.22
N GLU A 199 -17.87 32.13 -12.05
CA GLU A 199 -19.18 31.51 -12.31
C GLU A 199 -20.27 32.09 -11.41
N GLN A 200 -19.97 32.32 -10.13
CA GLN A 200 -20.88 32.98 -9.20
C GLN A 200 -21.18 34.42 -9.62
N GLN A 201 -20.16 35.18 -10.01
CA GLN A 201 -20.31 36.55 -10.48
C GLN A 201 -21.17 36.61 -11.77
N LEU A 202 -20.92 35.69 -12.70
CA LEU A 202 -21.66 35.59 -13.95
C LEU A 202 -23.12 35.16 -13.72
N ALA A 203 -23.36 34.21 -12.81
CA ALA A 203 -24.72 33.83 -12.41
C ALA A 203 -25.47 35.02 -11.78
N LYS A 204 -24.79 35.80 -10.94
CA LYS A 204 -25.35 37.01 -10.33
C LYS A 204 -25.68 38.07 -11.38
N SER A 205 -24.77 38.39 -12.31
CA SER A 205 -25.07 39.35 -13.38
C SER A 205 -26.23 38.88 -14.26
N ARG A 206 -26.30 37.59 -14.61
CA ARG A 206 -27.43 37.03 -15.37
C ARG A 206 -28.75 37.15 -14.62
N PHE A 207 -28.75 36.85 -13.32
CA PHE A 207 -29.94 37.01 -12.48
C PHE A 207 -30.39 38.48 -12.40
N ASN A 208 -29.45 39.40 -12.23
CA ASN A 208 -29.75 40.83 -12.21
C ASN A 208 -30.35 41.28 -13.55
N LEU A 209 -29.78 40.85 -14.67
CA LEU A 209 -30.29 41.17 -16.01
C LEU A 209 -31.71 40.59 -16.23
N SER A 210 -31.95 39.34 -15.85
CA SER A 210 -33.28 38.74 -15.98
C SER A 210 -34.31 39.42 -15.09
N SER A 211 -33.92 39.79 -13.86
CA SER A 211 -34.80 40.52 -12.94
C SER A 211 -35.16 41.90 -13.51
N LEU A 212 -34.22 42.63 -14.10
CA LEU A 212 -34.48 43.93 -14.72
C LEU A 212 -35.36 43.85 -15.98
N GLN A 213 -35.37 42.71 -16.68
CA GLN A 213 -36.26 42.46 -17.81
C GLN A 213 -37.69 42.10 -17.40
N GLU A 214 -37.88 41.56 -16.20
CA GLU A 214 -39.20 41.33 -15.63
C GLU A 214 -39.79 42.65 -15.09
N GLU A 215 -41.08 42.88 -15.32
CA GLU A 215 -41.80 44.07 -14.86
C GLU A 215 -41.68 44.27 -13.34
N THR A 216 -41.58 43.17 -12.58
CA THR A 216 -41.38 43.16 -11.12
C THR A 216 -40.02 43.68 -10.69
N GLY A 217 -38.93 43.36 -11.39
CA GLY A 217 -37.59 43.84 -11.03
C GLY A 217 -37.29 45.24 -11.58
N ALA A 218 -37.87 45.63 -12.71
CA ALA A 218 -37.88 47.01 -13.16
C ALA A 218 -38.60 47.93 -12.15
N VAL A 219 -39.76 47.50 -11.63
CA VAL A 219 -40.48 48.22 -10.58
C VAL A 219 -39.68 48.26 -9.27
N ALA A 220 -39.01 47.17 -8.89
CA ALA A 220 -38.14 47.16 -7.71
C ALA A 220 -36.98 48.17 -7.83
N ALA A 221 -36.27 48.17 -8.96
CA ALA A 221 -35.18 49.10 -9.23
C ALA A 221 -35.61 50.57 -9.23
N LEU A 222 -36.79 50.86 -9.79
CA LEU A 222 -37.40 52.20 -9.74
C LEU A 222 -37.83 52.59 -8.32
N SER A 223 -38.35 51.63 -7.56
CA SER A 223 -38.80 51.85 -6.18
C SER A 223 -37.67 52.12 -5.19
N GLU A 224 -36.46 51.64 -5.47
CA GLU A 224 -35.26 51.91 -4.67
C GLU A 224 -34.61 53.27 -4.99
N ALA A 225 -35.02 53.95 -6.07
CA ALA A 225 -34.43 55.21 -6.48
C ALA A 225 -35.03 56.42 -5.71
N PRO A 226 -34.22 57.18 -4.94
CA PRO A 226 -34.73 58.26 -4.10
C PRO A 226 -35.45 59.39 -4.87
N LEU A 227 -34.93 59.75 -6.05
CA LEU A 227 -35.51 60.81 -6.87
C LEU A 227 -36.83 60.39 -7.51
N TYR A 228 -36.95 59.12 -7.92
CA TYR A 228 -38.19 58.55 -8.44
C TYR A 228 -39.29 58.52 -7.35
N GLN A 229 -38.95 58.11 -6.13
CA GLN A 229 -39.85 58.15 -4.97
C GLN A 229 -40.31 59.58 -4.63
N GLN A 230 -39.40 60.56 -4.74
CA GLN A 230 -39.72 61.96 -4.49
C GLN A 230 -40.73 62.52 -5.50
N ILE A 231 -40.57 62.21 -6.79
CA ILE A 231 -41.51 62.65 -7.84
C ILE A 231 -42.88 61.97 -7.67
N ILE A 232 -42.91 60.68 -7.33
CA ILE A 232 -44.16 59.97 -6.99
C ILE A 232 -44.86 60.61 -5.78
N GLY A 233 -44.10 61.02 -4.76
CA GLY A 233 -44.63 61.74 -3.60
C GLY A 233 -45.30 63.06 -4.00
N GLN A 234 -44.61 63.86 -4.83
CA GLN A 234 -45.14 65.13 -5.35
C GLN A 234 -46.38 64.91 -6.23
N LEU A 235 -46.41 63.86 -7.03
CA LEU A 235 -47.54 63.52 -7.87
C LEU A 235 -48.78 63.17 -7.04
N ARG A 236 -48.62 62.33 -6.01
CA ARG A 236 -49.71 62.01 -5.06
C ARG A 236 -50.20 63.24 -4.32
N GLU A 237 -49.29 64.14 -3.93
CA GLU A 237 -49.66 65.39 -3.30
C GLU A 237 -50.54 66.25 -4.23
N VAL A 238 -50.13 66.44 -5.48
CA VAL A 238 -50.92 67.17 -6.49
C VAL A 238 -52.26 66.49 -6.74
N GLU A 239 -52.32 65.16 -6.81
CA GLU A 239 -53.57 64.42 -6.97
C GLU A 239 -54.52 64.58 -5.77
N THR A 240 -54.01 64.55 -4.55
CA THR A 240 -54.84 64.81 -3.35
C THR A 240 -55.37 66.24 -3.34
N GLN A 241 -54.57 67.22 -3.78
CA GLN A 241 -55.02 68.61 -3.93
C GLN A 241 -56.10 68.74 -5.01
N ILE A 242 -55.94 68.08 -6.16
CA ILE A 242 -56.96 68.06 -7.22
C ILE A 242 -58.27 67.47 -6.69
N ALA A 243 -58.21 66.35 -5.98
CA ALA A 243 -59.38 65.69 -5.41
C ALA A 243 -60.09 66.60 -4.38
N ALA A 244 -59.33 67.31 -3.54
CA ALA A 244 -59.88 68.25 -2.57
C ALA A 244 -60.55 69.46 -3.27
N GLU A 245 -59.90 70.05 -4.27
CA GLU A 245 -60.41 71.21 -5.01
C GLU A 245 -61.64 70.88 -5.89
N LEU A 246 -61.72 69.66 -6.42
CA LEU A 246 -62.89 69.17 -7.18
C LEU A 246 -64.16 69.03 -6.34
N THR A 247 -64.07 68.98 -5.00
CA THR A 247 -65.25 69.01 -4.11
C THR A 247 -65.87 70.41 -4.01
N ARG A 248 -65.09 71.45 -4.34
CA ARG A 248 -65.45 72.86 -4.15
C ARG A 248 -65.63 73.61 -5.46
N PHE A 249 -64.94 73.19 -6.51
CA PHE A 249 -64.90 73.88 -7.79
C PHE A 249 -65.25 72.95 -8.95
N GLN A 250 -65.90 73.50 -9.98
CA GLN A 250 -66.15 72.74 -11.20
C GLN A 250 -64.83 72.38 -11.91
N PRO A 251 -64.76 71.24 -12.64
CA PRO A 251 -63.54 70.76 -13.29
C PRO A 251 -62.83 71.75 -14.23
N GLN A 252 -63.51 72.80 -14.68
CA GLN A 252 -63.00 73.83 -15.58
C GLN A 252 -62.47 75.09 -14.87
N SER A 253 -62.43 75.10 -13.54
CA SER A 253 -61.93 76.25 -12.77
C SER A 253 -60.43 76.50 -12.97
N THR A 254 -59.99 77.76 -12.86
CA THR A 254 -58.59 78.14 -13.04
C THR A 254 -57.66 77.43 -12.04
N ALA A 255 -58.12 77.21 -10.80
CA ALA A 255 -57.36 76.51 -9.77
C ALA A 255 -57.10 75.04 -10.13
N ILE A 256 -58.12 74.33 -10.61
CA ILE A 256 -57.99 72.92 -11.02
C ILE A 256 -57.14 72.80 -12.28
N ARG A 257 -57.26 73.74 -13.23
CA ARG A 257 -56.40 73.76 -14.43
C ARG A 257 -54.92 73.92 -14.09
N LEU A 258 -54.57 74.73 -13.09
CA LEU A 258 -53.18 74.89 -12.64
C LEU A 258 -52.63 73.58 -12.07
N LEU A 259 -53.39 72.89 -11.21
CA LEU A 259 -52.98 71.61 -10.64
C LEU A 259 -52.91 70.50 -11.71
N GLN A 260 -53.84 70.50 -12.68
CA GLN A 260 -53.79 69.60 -13.83
C GLN A 260 -52.54 69.82 -14.69
N ASN A 261 -52.16 71.08 -14.94
CA ASN A 261 -50.91 71.42 -15.63
C ASN A 261 -49.69 70.98 -14.82
N GLN A 262 -49.70 71.15 -13.50
CA GLN A 262 -48.61 70.72 -12.63
C GLN A 262 -48.45 69.19 -12.65
N ARG A 263 -49.55 68.43 -12.59
CA ARG A 263 -49.55 66.98 -12.81
C ARG A 263 -48.98 66.63 -14.18
N GLN A 264 -49.44 67.31 -15.23
CA GLN A 264 -49.01 67.06 -16.61
C GLN A 264 -47.52 67.36 -16.85
N ASN A 265 -46.94 68.29 -16.08
CA ASN A 265 -45.51 68.59 -16.11
C ASN A 265 -44.67 67.58 -15.33
N LEU A 266 -45.24 66.94 -14.29
CA LEU A 266 -44.53 65.94 -13.48
C LEU A 266 -44.47 64.57 -14.14
N LEU A 267 -45.48 64.19 -14.93
CA LEU A 267 -45.51 62.91 -15.68
C LEU A 267 -44.30 62.70 -16.60
N PRO A 268 -43.92 63.63 -17.50
CA PRO A 268 -42.77 63.42 -18.38
C PRO A 268 -41.44 63.38 -17.60
N ILE A 269 -41.34 64.09 -16.47
CA ILE A 269 -40.16 64.06 -15.60
C ILE A 269 -40.03 62.69 -14.91
N LEU A 270 -41.16 62.11 -14.50
CA LEU A 270 -41.22 60.76 -13.94
C LEU A 270 -40.80 59.69 -14.95
N GLU A 271 -41.31 59.77 -16.19
CA GLU A 271 -40.93 58.87 -17.28
C GLU A 271 -39.44 58.98 -17.63
N GLN A 272 -38.93 60.20 -17.75
CA GLN A 272 -37.51 60.44 -18.06
C GLN A 272 -36.58 59.91 -16.97
N GLU A 273 -36.95 60.07 -15.70
CA GLU A 273 -36.18 59.53 -14.58
C GLU A 273 -36.25 57.99 -14.55
N ALA A 274 -37.40 57.39 -14.89
CA ALA A 274 -37.52 55.95 -15.01
C ALA A 274 -36.60 55.36 -16.09
N GLU A 275 -36.57 55.97 -17.29
CA GLU A 275 -35.69 55.56 -18.38
C GLU A 275 -34.20 55.70 -18.00
N ARG A 276 -33.84 56.78 -17.31
CA ARG A 276 -32.47 57.03 -16.84
C ARG A 276 -32.00 55.94 -15.87
N ILE A 277 -32.84 55.58 -14.89
CA ILE A 277 -32.51 54.58 -13.86
C ILE A 277 -32.42 53.18 -14.49
N LEU A 278 -33.40 52.81 -15.32
CA LEU A 278 -33.41 51.50 -15.99
C LEU A 278 -32.23 51.38 -16.97
N GLY A 279 -31.91 52.44 -17.72
CA GLY A 279 -30.75 52.47 -18.60
C GLY A 279 -29.41 52.34 -17.84
N ALA A 280 -29.27 53.03 -16.70
CA ALA A 280 -28.08 52.92 -15.86
C ALA A 280 -27.92 51.52 -15.24
N LYS A 281 -29.02 50.90 -14.79
CA LYS A 281 -29.01 49.55 -14.21
C LYS A 281 -28.75 48.45 -15.23
N LEU A 282 -29.24 48.60 -16.46
CA LEU A 282 -28.90 47.70 -17.57
C LEU A 282 -27.43 47.81 -17.96
N ALA A 283 -26.85 49.01 -17.96
CA ALA A 283 -25.42 49.21 -18.23
C ALA A 283 -24.51 48.66 -17.12
N GLU A 284 -24.98 48.58 -15.88
CA GLU A 284 -24.26 47.99 -14.75
C GLU A 284 -24.36 46.45 -14.72
N ALA A 285 -25.34 45.88 -15.42
CA ALA A 285 -25.59 44.43 -15.49
C ALA A 285 -24.88 43.71 -16.66
N VAL A 286 -24.37 44.47 -17.64
CA VAL A 286 -23.60 44.01 -18.83
C VAL A 286 -22.12 44.17 -18.60
#